data_AF-A0A3B9XUJ9-F1
#
_entry.id   AF-A0A3B9XUJ9-F1
#
_cell.length_a   1.000
_cell.length_b   1.000
_cell.length_c   1.000
_cell.angle_alpha   90.00
_cell.angle_beta   90.00
_cell.angle_gamma   90.00
#
_symmetry.space_group_name_H-M   'P 1'
#
loop_
_entity.id
_entity.type
_entity.pdbx_description
1 polymer ?
#
loop_
_entity_poly.entity_id
_entity_poly.type
_entity_poly.pdbx_seq_one_letter_code
_entity_poly.pdbx_strand_id
1 'polypeptide(L)'
;MTDKVPSTTVSPEAALELLSPTEVSQLVNQTDAELFKIFRRCALAVLNTGNNNDNTNEIMEQFKDFDIRFIRQARGIKLQLSNAPSSAFVDGKMIRGIREQLFSVLRDVVYITNEIRNSERFKLSTQTGITDAVFHILRNANIVRKGDFNPLVVCWGGHSISRDEYDFTKEVGYQLGLRDMNIITGCGPGAMKGPMKGATIGHAKQHVPNRRYIGITEPGIIAA
;
A
#
# COMPACT_ATOMS: atom_id res chain seq x y z
N MET A 1 -12.97 -13.21 -20.42
CA MET A 1 -12.28 -11.90 -20.30
C MET A 1 -10.81 -12.18 -20.16
N THR A 2 -9.93 -11.37 -20.75
CA THR A 2 -8.48 -11.54 -20.58
C THR A 2 -8.11 -11.22 -19.13
N ASP A 3 -7.30 -12.06 -18.49
CA ASP A 3 -6.81 -11.83 -17.11
C ASP A 3 -5.95 -10.56 -16.99
N LYS A 4 -5.56 -9.97 -18.12
CA LYS A 4 -4.66 -8.83 -18.22
C LYS A 4 -5.30 -7.65 -18.96
N VAL A 5 -4.95 -6.44 -18.52
CA VAL A 5 -5.18 -5.18 -19.22
C VAL A 5 -3.92 -4.85 -20.03
N PRO A 6 -3.98 -4.82 -21.39
CA PRO A 6 -2.79 -4.70 -22.23
C PRO A 6 -1.99 -3.42 -21.99
N SER A 7 -2.68 -2.27 -21.91
CA SER A 7 -2.05 -1.00 -21.60
C SER A 7 -3.06 -0.05 -20.95
N THR A 8 -2.63 0.64 -19.90
CA THR A 8 -3.40 1.71 -19.29
C THR A 8 -2.46 2.75 -18.68
N THR A 9 -3.01 3.91 -18.35
CA THR A 9 -2.24 4.96 -17.69
C THR A 9 -2.98 5.45 -16.46
N VAL A 10 -2.26 5.58 -15.35
CA VAL A 10 -2.82 5.98 -14.07
C VAL A 10 -2.06 7.17 -13.52
N SER A 11 -2.81 8.14 -13.00
CA SER A 11 -2.30 9.34 -12.35
C SER A 11 -2.68 9.32 -10.86
N PRO A 12 -1.85 9.88 -9.98
CA PRO A 12 -2.17 10.00 -8.56
C PRO A 12 -3.41 10.88 -8.37
N GLU A 13 -4.23 10.59 -7.35
CA GLU A 13 -5.46 11.34 -7.08
C GLU A 13 -5.22 12.68 -6.40
N ALA A 14 -4.37 12.71 -5.38
CA ALA A 14 -3.88 13.89 -4.70
C ALA A 14 -2.70 13.48 -3.81
N ALA A 15 -1.67 14.32 -3.73
CA ALA A 15 -0.59 14.22 -2.72
C ALA A 15 0.40 13.04 -2.84
N LEU A 16 0.78 12.62 -4.05
CA LEU A 16 2.23 12.46 -4.19
C LEU A 16 2.77 13.88 -4.14
N GLU A 17 3.36 14.22 -3.00
CA GLU A 17 4.10 15.46 -2.81
C GLU A 17 4.94 15.74 -4.05
N LEU A 18 5.08 17.02 -4.37
CA LEU A 18 5.83 17.49 -5.53
C LEU A 18 7.19 16.77 -5.59
N LEU A 19 7.28 15.75 -6.45
CA LEU A 19 8.56 15.11 -6.72
C LEU A 19 9.47 16.17 -7.32
N SER A 20 10.67 16.28 -6.78
CA SER A 20 11.69 17.16 -7.33
C SER A 20 12.03 16.73 -8.77
N PRO A 21 12.52 17.66 -9.62
CA PRO A 21 12.98 17.31 -10.96
C PRO A 21 14.04 16.19 -10.96
N THR A 22 14.86 16.10 -9.90
CA THR A 22 15.85 15.04 -9.69
C THR A 22 15.18 13.69 -9.47
N GLU A 23 14.23 13.58 -8.54
CA GLU A 23 13.50 12.33 -8.27
C GLU A 23 12.72 11.86 -9.50
N VAL A 24 12.06 12.79 -10.20
CA VAL A 24 11.38 12.47 -11.47
C VAL A 24 12.38 11.95 -12.50
N SER A 25 13.57 12.55 -12.60
CA SER A 25 14.60 12.09 -13.55
C SER A 25 15.12 10.70 -13.18
N GLN A 26 15.37 10.43 -11.90
CA GLN A 26 15.80 9.11 -11.41
C GLN A 26 14.77 8.02 -11.75
N LEU A 27 13.48 8.30 -11.54
CA LEU A 27 12.39 7.38 -11.84
C LEU A 27 12.22 7.15 -13.35
N VAL A 28 12.17 8.22 -14.14
CA VAL A 28 11.97 8.14 -15.61
C VAL A 28 13.14 7.46 -16.29
N ASN A 29 14.37 7.76 -15.90
CA ASN A 29 15.57 7.16 -16.48
C ASN A 29 15.91 5.80 -15.87
N GLN A 30 15.14 5.33 -14.87
CA GLN A 30 15.37 4.08 -14.14
C GLN A 30 16.84 3.91 -13.71
N THR A 31 17.45 5.00 -13.20
CA THR A 31 18.88 5.01 -12.85
C THR A 31 19.23 4.07 -11.71
N ASP A 32 18.23 3.66 -10.92
CA ASP A 32 18.36 2.66 -9.86
C ASP A 32 17.53 1.42 -10.23
N ALA A 33 18.22 0.39 -10.71
CA ALA A 33 17.61 -0.87 -11.13
C ALA A 33 17.00 -1.65 -9.96
N GLU A 34 17.55 -1.56 -8.75
CA GLU A 34 17.05 -2.27 -7.57
C GLU A 34 15.77 -1.61 -7.04
N LEU A 35 15.74 -0.27 -7.00
CA LEU A 35 14.53 0.49 -6.72
C LEU A 35 13.41 0.11 -7.68
N PHE A 36 13.70 0.07 -8.98
CA PHE A 36 12.71 -0.28 -10.00
C PHE A 36 12.16 -1.70 -9.83
N LYS A 37 13.02 -2.69 -9.55
CA LYS A 37 12.61 -4.08 -9.29
C LYS A 37 11.70 -4.17 -8.07
N ILE A 38 12.07 -3.51 -6.96
CA ILE A 38 11.26 -3.48 -5.73
C ILE A 38 9.91 -2.83 -6.01
N PHE A 39 9.91 -1.65 -6.64
CA PHE A 39 8.68 -0.94 -6.97
C PHE A 39 7.76 -1.79 -7.85
N ARG A 40 8.28 -2.39 -8.93
CA ARG A 40 7.50 -3.26 -9.83
C ARG A 40 6.89 -4.44 -9.08
N ARG A 41 7.66 -5.11 -8.23
CA ARG A 41 7.17 -6.26 -7.44
C ARG A 41 6.05 -5.86 -6.48
N CYS A 42 6.25 -4.79 -5.71
CA CYS A 42 5.26 -4.30 -4.77
C CYS A 42 4.00 -3.78 -5.47
N ALA A 43 4.15 -3.12 -6.62
CA ALA A 43 3.04 -2.65 -7.44
C ALA A 43 2.21 -3.82 -8.00
N LEU A 44 2.86 -4.88 -8.50
CA LEU A 44 2.16 -6.07 -8.96
C LEU A 44 1.35 -6.72 -7.83
N ALA A 45 1.93 -6.80 -6.63
CA ALA A 45 1.22 -7.33 -5.46
C ALA A 45 -0.03 -6.52 -5.12
N VAL A 46 0.05 -5.20 -5.12
CA VAL A 46 -1.10 -4.30 -4.92
C VAL A 46 -2.17 -4.50 -6.00
N LEU A 47 -1.77 -4.63 -7.26
CA LEU A 47 -2.70 -4.84 -8.37
C LEU A 47 -3.37 -6.22 -8.36
N ASN A 48 -2.75 -7.21 -7.73
CA ASN A 48 -3.31 -8.56 -7.62
C ASN A 48 -4.09 -8.78 -6.31
N THR A 49 -4.39 -7.72 -5.55
CA THR A 49 -5.17 -7.82 -4.31
C THR A 49 -6.58 -8.39 -4.58
N GLY A 50 -7.02 -9.30 -3.70
CA GLY A 50 -8.33 -9.94 -3.82
C GLY A 50 -8.36 -11.20 -4.69
N ASN A 51 -7.23 -11.60 -5.25
CA ASN A 51 -7.05 -12.95 -5.78
C ASN A 51 -6.94 -13.95 -4.60
N ASN A 52 -7.47 -15.16 -4.75
CA ASN A 52 -7.41 -16.22 -3.73
C ASN A 52 -6.14 -17.09 -3.87
N ASN A 53 -5.23 -16.73 -4.79
CA ASN A 53 -3.97 -17.41 -4.94
C ASN A 53 -2.94 -16.83 -3.95
N ASP A 54 -2.61 -17.61 -2.93
CA ASP A 54 -1.61 -17.28 -1.91
C ASP A 54 -0.17 -17.65 -2.37
N ASN A 55 0.02 -18.10 -3.62
CA ASN A 55 1.33 -18.43 -4.17
C ASN A 55 1.93 -17.29 -5.01
N THR A 56 2.82 -16.55 -4.36
CA THR A 56 3.61 -15.44 -4.91
C THR A 56 4.30 -15.78 -6.24
N ASN A 57 4.88 -16.98 -6.34
CA ASN A 57 5.69 -17.38 -7.48
C ASN A 57 4.80 -17.61 -8.71
N GLU A 58 3.60 -18.17 -8.49
CA GLU A 58 2.61 -18.33 -9.55
C GLU A 58 2.13 -16.98 -10.08
N ILE A 59 1.88 -16.00 -9.18
CA ILE A 59 1.49 -14.65 -9.59
C ILE A 59 2.62 -13.99 -10.40
N MET A 60 3.86 -14.07 -9.92
CA MET A 60 5.01 -13.48 -10.61
C MET A 60 5.25 -14.12 -11.98
N GLU A 61 5.04 -15.43 -12.13
CA GLU A 61 5.16 -16.13 -13.42
C GLU A 61 3.98 -15.79 -14.34
N GLN A 62 2.75 -15.79 -13.82
CA GLN A 62 1.54 -15.43 -14.56
C GLN A 62 1.66 -14.01 -15.16
N PHE A 63 2.25 -13.09 -14.40
CA PHE A 63 2.45 -11.69 -14.77
C PHE A 63 3.92 -11.34 -15.04
N LYS A 64 4.71 -12.27 -15.58
CA LYS A 64 6.13 -12.01 -15.90
C LYS A 64 6.34 -10.88 -16.90
N ASP A 65 5.35 -10.65 -17.77
CA ASP A 65 5.27 -9.60 -18.79
C ASP A 65 4.64 -8.29 -18.29
N PHE A 66 4.27 -8.21 -17.00
CA PHE A 66 3.83 -6.97 -16.36
C PHE A 66 4.98 -5.97 -16.32
N ASP A 67 4.73 -4.74 -16.74
CA ASP A 67 5.73 -3.67 -16.74
C ASP A 67 5.13 -2.33 -16.34
N ILE A 68 5.97 -1.47 -15.78
CA ILE A 68 5.62 -0.11 -15.35
C ILE A 68 6.60 0.88 -15.94
N ARG A 69 6.10 1.89 -16.63
CA ARG A 69 6.90 3.01 -17.11
C ARG A 69 6.45 4.31 -16.48
N PHE A 70 7.43 5.13 -16.13
CA PHE A 70 7.20 6.46 -15.59
C PHE A 70 7.13 7.48 -16.72
N ILE A 71 6.05 8.24 -16.76
CA ILE A 71 5.84 9.33 -17.72
C ILE A 71 5.90 10.65 -16.95
N ARG A 72 6.88 11.49 -17.32
CA ARG A 72 6.99 12.85 -16.79
C ARG A 72 5.76 13.67 -17.17
N GLN A 73 5.22 14.42 -16.21
CA GLN A 73 4.19 15.42 -16.44
C GLN A 73 4.64 16.78 -15.89
N ALA A 74 3.96 17.86 -16.29
CA ALA A 74 4.26 19.21 -15.82
C ALA A 74 4.15 19.35 -14.28
N ARG A 75 3.34 18.51 -13.63
CA ARG A 75 3.13 18.48 -12.17
C ARG A 75 3.27 17.06 -11.62
N GLY A 76 4.45 16.46 -11.79
CA GLY A 76 4.80 15.17 -11.21
C GLY A 76 4.89 14.04 -12.23
N ILE A 77 4.32 12.88 -11.90
CA ILE A 77 4.53 11.64 -12.64
C ILE A 77 3.22 10.90 -12.90
N LYS A 78 3.16 10.24 -14.05
CA LYS A 78 2.11 9.29 -14.42
C LYS A 78 2.73 7.93 -14.61
N LEU A 79 2.00 6.87 -14.30
CA LEU A 79 2.43 5.50 -14.56
C LEU A 79 1.72 4.97 -15.80
N GLN A 80 2.47 4.40 -16.74
CA GLN A 80 1.94 3.53 -17.78
C GLN A 80 2.14 2.09 -17.31
N LEU A 81 1.04 1.35 -17.25
CA LEU A 81 1.02 -0.06 -16.87
C LEU A 81 0.80 -0.89 -18.13
N SER A 82 1.59 -1.94 -18.32
CA SER A 82 1.41 -2.90 -19.41
C SER A 82 1.15 -4.28 -18.81
N ASN A 83 0.20 -5.02 -19.39
CA ASN A 83 -0.18 -6.37 -18.95
C ASN A 83 -0.57 -6.46 -17.46
N ALA A 84 -1.27 -5.45 -16.94
CA ALA A 84 -1.66 -5.38 -15.52
C ALA A 84 -2.80 -6.37 -15.19
N PRO A 85 -2.88 -6.90 -13.96
CA PRO A 85 -4.01 -7.72 -13.50
C PRO A 85 -5.35 -7.05 -13.74
N SER A 86 -6.26 -7.72 -14.45
CA SER A 86 -7.61 -7.20 -14.75
C SER A 86 -8.49 -7.07 -13.50
N SER A 87 -8.22 -7.85 -12.45
CA SER A 87 -8.90 -7.78 -11.15
C SER A 87 -8.79 -6.42 -10.45
N ALA A 88 -7.77 -5.62 -10.79
CA ALA A 88 -7.63 -4.25 -10.29
C ALA A 88 -8.58 -3.24 -10.97
N PHE A 89 -9.37 -3.64 -11.96
CA PHE A 89 -10.19 -2.77 -12.78
C PHE A 89 -11.67 -3.16 -12.74
N VAL A 90 -12.54 -2.15 -12.78
CA VAL A 90 -13.99 -2.28 -12.98
C VAL A 90 -14.37 -1.37 -14.15
N ASP A 91 -14.98 -1.94 -15.18
CA ASP A 91 -15.35 -1.24 -16.42
C ASP A 91 -14.19 -0.43 -17.04
N GLY A 92 -13.00 -1.03 -17.04
CA GLY A 92 -11.77 -0.43 -17.58
C GLY A 92 -11.16 0.67 -16.70
N LYS A 93 -11.74 0.98 -15.54
CA LYS A 93 -11.21 1.96 -14.58
C LYS A 93 -10.60 1.25 -13.38
N MET A 94 -9.38 1.64 -13.01
CA MET A 94 -8.72 1.09 -11.83
C MET A 94 -9.52 1.43 -10.58
N ILE A 95 -9.67 0.45 -9.69
CA ILE A 95 -10.29 0.66 -8.37
C ILE A 95 -9.51 1.74 -7.63
N ARG A 96 -10.23 2.75 -7.14
CA ARG A 96 -9.66 3.93 -6.45
C ARG A 96 -8.69 3.56 -5.32
N GLY A 97 -9.07 2.65 -4.43
CA GLY A 97 -8.20 2.22 -3.32
C GLY A 97 -6.91 1.53 -3.78
N ILE A 98 -6.97 0.73 -4.87
CA ILE A 98 -5.78 0.11 -5.46
C ILE A 98 -4.86 1.18 -6.04
N ARG A 99 -5.44 2.18 -6.72
CA ARG A 99 -4.68 3.33 -7.23
C ARG A 99 -3.96 4.10 -6.12
N GLU A 100 -4.64 4.37 -5.01
CA GLU A 100 -4.05 5.04 -3.83
C GLU A 100 -2.91 4.21 -3.23
N GLN A 101 -3.09 2.89 -3.11
CA GLN A 101 -2.04 1.98 -2.62
C GLN A 101 -0.84 1.92 -3.58
N LEU A 102 -1.07 1.87 -4.89
CA LEU A 102 0.00 1.87 -5.90
C LEU A 102 0.92 3.09 -5.76
N PHE A 103 0.34 4.27 -5.53
CA PHE A 103 1.13 5.49 -5.32
C PHE A 103 1.68 5.61 -3.88
N SER A 104 1.10 4.93 -2.89
CA SER A 104 1.70 4.77 -1.56
C SER A 104 2.98 3.92 -1.62
N VAL A 105 2.99 2.85 -2.42
CA VAL A 105 4.20 2.07 -2.71
C VAL A 105 5.27 2.95 -3.35
N LEU A 106 4.91 3.77 -4.35
CA LEU A 106 5.87 4.68 -4.99
C LEU A 106 6.47 5.67 -3.98
N ARG A 107 5.63 6.30 -3.16
CA ARG A 107 6.06 7.23 -2.10
C ARG A 107 7.07 6.57 -1.18
N ASP A 108 6.74 5.40 -0.64
CA ASP A 108 7.56 4.74 0.39
C ASP A 108 8.89 4.24 -0.20
N VAL A 109 8.87 3.68 -1.41
CA VAL A 109 10.10 3.22 -2.08
C VAL A 109 11.05 4.38 -2.39
N VAL A 110 10.54 5.50 -2.91
CA VAL A 110 11.36 6.68 -3.24
C VAL A 110 11.92 7.31 -1.95
N TYR A 111 11.06 7.53 -0.96
CA TYR A 111 11.47 8.14 0.32
C TYR A 111 12.51 7.29 1.05
N ILE A 112 12.30 5.98 1.16
CA ILE A 112 13.23 5.10 1.86
C ILE A 112 14.58 5.06 1.15
N THR A 113 14.60 4.98 -0.19
CA THR A 113 15.88 4.96 -0.92
C THR A 113 16.63 6.28 -0.77
N ASN A 114 15.97 7.41 -1.02
CA ASN A 114 16.65 8.70 -1.05
C ASN A 114 16.92 9.25 0.35
N GLU A 115 15.90 9.30 1.20
CA GLU A 115 15.96 9.99 2.49
C GLU A 115 16.41 9.10 3.64
N ILE A 116 16.21 7.77 3.58
CA ILE A 116 16.61 6.88 4.67
C ILE A 116 17.95 6.20 4.38
N ARG A 117 18.15 5.65 3.18
CA ARG A 117 19.35 4.88 2.84
C ARG A 117 20.50 5.75 2.32
N ASN A 118 20.21 6.74 1.47
CA ASN A 118 21.26 7.50 0.77
C ASN A 118 21.64 8.83 1.43
N SER A 119 20.84 9.35 2.38
CA SER A 119 21.01 10.72 2.90
C SER A 119 22.04 10.87 4.05
N GLU A 120 22.69 9.78 4.49
CA GLU A 120 23.52 9.70 5.72
C GLU A 120 22.88 10.21 7.02
N ARG A 121 21.64 10.70 6.96
CA ARG A 121 20.91 11.35 8.06
C ARG A 121 20.59 10.38 9.19
N PHE A 122 20.44 9.09 8.88
CA PHE A 122 20.03 8.07 9.83
C PHE A 122 21.12 7.02 10.02
N LYS A 123 21.61 6.85 11.25
CA LYS A 123 22.56 5.79 11.61
C LYS A 123 21.81 4.48 11.89
N LEU A 124 21.46 3.75 10.83
CA LEU A 124 20.65 2.52 10.90
C LEU A 124 21.32 1.35 11.64
N SER A 125 22.59 1.46 12.01
CA SER A 125 23.29 0.52 12.90
C SER A 125 23.02 0.77 14.40
N THR A 126 22.25 1.81 14.74
CA THR A 126 21.96 2.21 16.12
C THR A 126 20.46 2.15 16.40
N GLN A 127 20.08 1.84 17.64
CA GLN A 127 18.68 1.82 18.07
C GLN A 127 17.99 3.17 17.84
N THR A 128 18.66 4.27 18.18
CA THR A 128 18.13 5.63 17.97
C THR A 128 17.92 5.93 16.49
N GLY A 129 18.91 5.62 15.64
CA GLY A 129 18.79 5.86 14.20
C GLY A 129 17.69 5.02 13.53
N ILE A 130 17.48 3.77 13.97
CA ILE A 130 16.35 2.94 13.50
C ILE A 130 15.01 3.56 13.93
N THR A 131 14.90 3.96 15.20
CA THR A 131 13.67 4.57 15.74
C THR A 131 13.31 5.85 14.99
N ASP A 132 14.29 6.71 14.75
CA ASP A 132 14.10 7.95 13.99
C ASP A 132 13.69 7.66 12.55
N ALA A 133 14.33 6.69 11.89
CA ALA A 133 13.97 6.30 10.52
C ALA A 133 12.51 5.82 10.43
N VAL A 134 12.07 4.95 11.35
CA VAL A 134 10.67 4.48 11.41
C VAL A 134 9.71 5.65 11.60
N PHE A 135 9.99 6.55 12.54
CA PHE A 135 9.18 7.75 12.76
C PHE A 135 9.08 8.61 11.50
N HIS A 136 10.20 8.83 10.82
CA HIS A 136 10.26 9.63 9.60
C HIS A 136 9.49 9.01 8.43
N ILE A 137 9.56 7.68 8.25
CA ILE A 137 8.75 6.96 7.27
C ILE A 137 7.25 7.14 7.55
N LEU A 138 6.82 6.90 8.80
CA LEU A 138 5.40 7.05 9.18
C LEU A 138 4.91 8.50 9.07
N ARG A 139 5.78 9.48 9.35
CA ARG A 139 5.48 10.89 9.19
C ARG A 139 5.33 11.27 7.72
N ASN A 140 6.25 10.83 6.86
CA ASN A 140 6.18 11.04 5.41
C ASN A 140 4.91 10.38 4.81
N ALA A 141 4.49 9.26 5.37
CA ALA A 141 3.24 8.59 5.00
C ALA A 141 1.96 9.26 5.54
N ASN A 142 2.08 10.39 6.26
CA ASN A 142 0.98 11.08 6.94
C ASN A 142 0.17 10.17 7.90
N ILE A 143 0.87 9.20 8.52
CA ILE A 143 0.31 8.29 9.54
C ILE A 143 0.36 8.94 10.92
N VAL A 144 1.46 9.63 11.25
CA VAL A 144 1.56 10.37 12.51
C VAL A 144 0.93 11.75 12.31
N ARG A 145 -0.29 11.94 12.83
CA ARG A 145 -1.06 13.19 12.69
C ARG A 145 -1.12 13.93 14.02
N LYS A 146 -0.79 15.22 14.00
CA LYS A 146 -0.91 16.08 15.18
C LYS A 146 -2.39 16.32 15.50
N GLY A 147 -2.79 16.11 16.76
CA GLY A 147 -4.15 16.39 17.23
C GLY A 147 -5.20 15.35 16.85
N ASP A 148 -4.80 14.20 16.29
CA ASP A 148 -5.66 13.04 16.13
C ASP A 148 -5.68 12.24 17.44
N PHE A 149 -6.81 12.28 18.15
CA PHE A 149 -6.99 11.62 19.45
C PHE A 149 -7.77 10.32 19.36
N ASN A 150 -8.20 9.92 18.16
CA ASN A 150 -8.95 8.69 17.97
C ASN A 150 -8.05 7.47 18.27
N PRO A 151 -8.50 6.54 19.14
CA PRO A 151 -7.72 5.35 19.45
C PRO A 151 -7.37 4.57 18.19
N LEU A 152 -6.15 4.07 18.12
CA LEU A 152 -5.64 3.31 16.99
C LEU A 152 -5.25 1.91 17.48
N VAL A 153 -6.05 0.91 17.13
CA VAL A 153 -5.94 -0.45 17.64
C VAL A 153 -5.17 -1.31 16.66
N VAL A 154 -4.07 -1.91 17.10
CA VAL A 154 -3.29 -2.88 16.32
C VAL A 154 -3.96 -4.25 16.45
N CYS A 155 -4.36 -4.85 15.33
CA CYS A 155 -4.91 -6.19 15.28
C CYS A 155 -3.94 -7.14 14.57
N TRP A 156 -3.52 -8.20 15.26
CA TRP A 156 -2.71 -9.28 14.72
C TRP A 156 -3.50 -10.59 14.67
N GLY A 157 -3.13 -11.45 13.72
CA GLY A 157 -3.69 -12.80 13.61
C GLY A 157 -3.24 -13.47 12.31
N GLY A 158 -3.71 -14.71 12.09
CA GLY A 158 -3.30 -15.52 10.95
C GLY A 158 -3.81 -14.99 9.59
N HIS A 159 -3.02 -15.24 8.55
CA HIS A 159 -3.41 -15.01 7.14
C HIS A 159 -4.43 -16.06 6.67
N SER A 160 -4.27 -17.31 7.13
CA SER A 160 -5.18 -18.43 6.89
C SER A 160 -5.85 -18.83 8.20
N ILE A 161 -7.16 -18.61 8.27
CA ILE A 161 -7.99 -18.84 9.46
C ILE A 161 -9.32 -19.46 9.03
N SER A 162 -9.98 -20.15 9.95
CA SER A 162 -11.29 -20.75 9.69
C SER A 162 -12.35 -19.69 9.43
N ARG A 163 -13.51 -20.11 8.92
CA ARG A 163 -14.63 -19.19 8.68
C ARG A 163 -15.14 -18.58 10.00
N ASP A 164 -15.22 -19.39 11.05
CA ASP A 164 -15.70 -18.96 12.36
C ASP A 164 -14.76 -17.91 12.97
N GLU A 165 -13.44 -18.11 12.88
CA GLU A 165 -12.45 -17.12 13.28
C GLU A 165 -12.57 -15.83 12.45
N TYR A 166 -12.73 -15.96 11.12
CA TYR A 166 -12.90 -14.79 10.25
C TYR A 166 -14.15 -13.97 10.61
N ASP A 167 -15.27 -14.65 10.87
CA ASP A 167 -16.51 -14.00 11.27
C ASP A 167 -16.38 -13.36 12.66
N PHE A 168 -15.69 -14.01 13.61
CA PHE A 168 -15.36 -13.42 14.91
C PHE A 168 -14.50 -12.15 14.78
N THR A 169 -13.47 -12.16 13.92
CA THR A 169 -12.63 -10.97 13.72
C THR A 169 -13.42 -9.78 13.16
N LYS A 170 -14.44 -10.03 12.32
CA LYS A 170 -15.36 -8.98 11.85
C LYS A 170 -16.24 -8.47 12.98
N GLU A 171 -16.75 -9.33 13.86
CA GLU A 171 -17.55 -8.89 15.00
C GLU A 171 -16.72 -8.01 15.95
N VAL A 172 -15.50 -8.43 16.27
CA VAL A 172 -14.56 -7.60 17.05
C VAL A 172 -14.33 -6.25 16.37
N GLY A 173 -14.02 -6.24 15.07
CA GLY A 173 -13.85 -5.01 14.30
C GLY A 173 -15.09 -4.11 14.33
N TYR A 174 -16.28 -4.70 14.21
CA TYR A 174 -17.54 -3.98 14.30
C TYR A 174 -17.72 -3.30 15.66
N GLN A 175 -17.45 -4.01 16.75
CA GLN A 175 -17.52 -3.46 18.11
C GLN A 175 -16.48 -2.35 18.36
N LEU A 176 -15.29 -2.44 17.76
CA LEU A 176 -14.28 -1.38 17.78
C LEU A 176 -14.77 -0.14 17.02
N GLY A 177 -15.31 -0.34 15.81
CA GLY A 177 -15.82 0.76 14.99
C GLY A 177 -17.03 1.48 15.60
N LEU A 178 -17.86 0.79 16.39
CA LEU A 178 -18.94 1.44 17.16
C LEU A 178 -18.43 2.39 18.25
N ARG A 179 -17.15 2.30 18.61
CA ARG A 179 -16.48 3.13 19.64
C ARG A 179 -15.47 4.10 19.03
N ASP A 180 -15.61 4.39 17.73
CA ASP A 180 -14.77 5.33 16.99
C ASP A 180 -13.26 5.00 17.04
N MET A 181 -12.95 3.70 17.10
CA MET A 181 -11.59 3.19 17.14
C MET A 181 -11.10 2.81 15.74
N ASN A 182 -9.97 3.39 15.35
CA ASN A 182 -9.27 3.10 14.10
C ASN A 182 -8.51 1.77 14.18
N ILE A 183 -8.20 1.18 13.02
CA ILE A 183 -7.60 -0.17 12.94
C ILE A 183 -6.26 -0.11 12.19
N ILE A 184 -5.23 -0.75 12.75
CA ILE A 184 -3.99 -1.13 12.05
C ILE A 184 -3.90 -2.65 11.93
N THR A 185 -3.51 -3.16 10.77
CA THR A 185 -3.14 -4.57 10.57
C THR A 185 -1.86 -4.71 9.74
N GLY A 186 -1.38 -5.95 9.59
CA GLY A 186 -0.20 -6.30 8.77
C GLY A 186 -0.42 -6.35 7.26
N CYS A 187 -1.54 -5.80 6.73
CA CYS A 187 -2.06 -6.09 5.39
C CYS A 187 -2.41 -7.59 5.19
N GLY A 188 -3.02 -7.95 4.06
CA GLY A 188 -3.26 -9.35 3.71
C GLY A 188 -4.62 -9.94 4.15
N PRO A 189 -4.81 -11.26 3.96
CA PRO A 189 -6.10 -11.93 4.17
C PRO A 189 -6.38 -12.28 5.65
N GLY A 190 -7.42 -13.09 5.88
CA GLY A 190 -7.73 -13.61 7.22
C GLY A 190 -7.97 -12.53 8.28
N ALA A 191 -7.32 -12.69 9.43
CA ALA A 191 -7.46 -11.81 10.59
C ALA A 191 -6.93 -10.40 10.36
N MET A 192 -6.15 -10.17 9.30
CA MET A 192 -5.63 -8.86 8.92
C MET A 192 -6.64 -8.07 8.06
N LYS A 193 -7.68 -8.74 7.53
CA LYS A 193 -8.76 -8.14 6.72
C LYS A 193 -10.08 -8.03 7.48
N GLY A 194 -10.43 -9.04 8.28
CA GLY A 194 -11.74 -9.13 8.95
C GLY A 194 -12.07 -7.92 9.84
N PRO A 195 -11.19 -7.48 10.76
CA PRO A 195 -11.46 -6.35 11.64
C PRO A 195 -11.77 -5.06 10.88
N MET A 196 -11.05 -4.77 9.79
CA MET A 196 -11.32 -3.58 8.96
C MET A 196 -12.72 -3.63 8.32
N LYS A 197 -13.16 -4.80 7.86
CA LYS A 197 -14.51 -4.97 7.30
C LYS A 197 -15.60 -4.72 8.35
N GLY A 198 -15.44 -5.28 9.55
CA GLY A 198 -16.35 -5.04 10.66
C GLY A 198 -16.40 -3.57 11.07
N ALA A 199 -15.23 -2.98 11.29
CA ALA A 199 -15.08 -1.59 11.69
C ALA A 199 -15.67 -0.63 10.65
N THR A 200 -15.66 -0.97 9.37
CA THR A 200 -16.29 -0.17 8.30
C THR A 200 -17.79 -0.02 8.55
N ILE A 201 -18.48 -1.08 8.97
CA ILE A 201 -19.91 -1.02 9.30
C ILE A 201 -20.13 -0.27 10.62
N GLY A 202 -19.28 -0.50 11.64
CA GLY A 202 -19.35 0.21 12.92
C GLY A 202 -19.21 1.72 12.75
N HIS A 203 -18.16 2.17 12.06
CA HIS A 203 -17.92 3.59 11.76
C HIS A 203 -19.05 4.21 10.92
N ALA A 204 -19.60 3.47 9.96
CA ALA A 204 -20.72 3.95 9.16
C ALA A 204 -21.96 4.22 10.02
N LYS A 205 -22.28 3.34 10.98
CA LYS A 205 -23.40 3.54 11.92
C LYS A 205 -23.21 4.74 12.84
N GLN A 206 -21.97 5.01 13.23
CA GLN A 206 -21.62 6.17 14.07
C GLN A 206 -21.38 7.44 13.25
N HIS A 207 -21.56 7.40 11.92
CA HIS A 207 -21.28 8.51 11.01
C HIS A 207 -19.86 9.09 11.15
N VAL A 208 -18.87 8.25 11.47
CA VAL A 208 -17.47 8.67 11.64
C VAL A 208 -16.88 9.02 10.26
N PRO A 209 -16.55 10.30 10.00
CA PRO A 209 -16.08 10.72 8.68
C PRO A 209 -14.59 10.43 8.47
N ASN A 210 -13.77 10.56 9.51
CA ASN A 210 -12.31 10.53 9.45
C ASN A 210 -11.70 9.21 9.96
N ARG A 211 -12.35 8.10 9.63
CA ARG A 211 -11.86 6.76 9.99
C ARG A 211 -10.53 6.42 9.31
N ARG A 212 -9.70 5.64 10.00
CA ARG A 212 -8.37 5.25 9.54
C ARG A 212 -8.22 3.73 9.57
N TYR A 213 -7.90 3.18 8.39
CA TYR A 213 -7.53 1.79 8.20
C TYR A 213 -6.10 1.76 7.68
N ILE A 214 -5.18 1.33 8.52
CA ILE A 214 -3.75 1.38 8.23
C ILE A 214 -3.25 -0.03 8.01
N GLY A 215 -2.67 -0.27 6.84
CA GLY A 215 -1.93 -1.48 6.56
C GLY A 215 -0.43 -1.21 6.67
N ILE A 216 0.29 -2.01 7.43
CA ILE A 216 1.76 -1.99 7.49
C ILE A 216 2.27 -3.28 6.88
N THR A 217 3.12 -3.16 5.87
CA THR A 217 3.74 -4.30 5.19
C THR A 217 5.17 -3.91 4.77
N GLU A 218 5.92 -4.85 4.21
CA GLU A 218 7.29 -4.65 3.76
C GLU A 218 7.55 -5.42 2.45
N PRO A 219 8.57 -5.07 1.65
CA PRO A 219 8.77 -5.62 0.31
C PRO A 219 8.86 -7.15 0.21
N GLY A 220 9.32 -7.84 1.25
CA GLY A 220 9.42 -9.30 1.34
C GLY A 220 8.08 -10.00 1.57
N ILE A 221 7.14 -9.37 2.26
CA ILE A 221 5.82 -9.91 2.61
C ILE A 221 4.70 -9.34 1.74
N ILE A 222 4.80 -8.14 1.17
CA ILE A 222 3.68 -7.55 0.41
C ILE A 222 3.31 -8.39 -0.82
N ALA A 223 4.29 -9.07 -1.41
CA ALA A 223 4.10 -9.99 -2.53
C ALA A 223 3.89 -11.43 -2.07
N ALA A 224 3.83 -11.67 -0.74
CA ALA A 224 3.67 -12.97 -0.08
C ALA A 224 2.22 -13.47 -0.04
#